data_AF-A0AA87ZYN3-F1
#
_entry.id   AF-A0AA87ZYN3-F1
#
_cell.length_a   1.000
_cell.length_b   1.000
_cell.length_c   1.000
_cell.angle_alpha   90.00
_cell.angle_beta   90.00
_cell.angle_gamma   90.00
#
_symmetry.space_group_name_H-M   'P 1'
#
loop_
_entity.id
_entity.type
_entity.pdbx_description
1 polymer ?
#
loop_
_entity_poly.entity_id
_entity_poly.type
_entity_poly.pdbx_seq_one_letter_code
_entity_poly.pdbx_strand_id
1 'polypeptide(L)'
;MTNKYGIISTNGNPSSILTEDDLALVRGRYGFPNEVQLRLPFANERADTMSEGWICMYTIYFECGLQLSIHHLIVQSMHHYQLAIPQLMQNRMRVFMGLIVIEDEAGVELSVDDFLTLYYP
;
A
#
# COMPACT_ATOMS: atom_id res chain seq x y z
N MET A 1 -4.37 35.09 -5.06
CA MET A 1 -3.58 34.07 -4.33
C MET A 1 -4.47 32.87 -4.13
N THR A 2 -4.34 31.89 -5.03
CA THR A 2 -5.21 30.72 -5.15
C THR A 2 -4.70 29.65 -4.20
N ASN A 3 -5.44 29.38 -3.13
CA ASN A 3 -5.09 28.31 -2.20
C ASN A 3 -5.32 26.95 -2.88
N LYS A 4 -4.30 26.09 -2.83
CA LYS A 4 -4.17 24.83 -3.57
C LYS A 4 -5.07 23.69 -3.06
N TYR A 5 -6.04 24.00 -2.21
CA TYR A 5 -6.93 23.03 -1.59
C TYR A 5 -8.36 23.51 -1.78
N GLY A 6 -9.12 22.76 -2.59
CA GLY A 6 -10.47 23.09 -2.99
C GLY A 6 -11.39 23.38 -1.80
N ILE A 7 -12.25 24.39 -2.02
CA ILE A 7 -13.57 24.63 -1.42
C ILE A 7 -13.83 23.89 -0.11
N ILE A 8 -13.58 24.57 1.01
CA ILE A 8 -14.02 24.13 2.34
C ILE A 8 -15.54 24.38 2.39
N SER A 9 -16.35 23.38 2.02
CA SER A 9 -17.79 23.40 2.28
C SER A 9 -18.03 23.10 3.76
N THR A 10 -18.77 23.98 4.40
CA THR A 10 -19.15 23.98 5.80
C THR A 10 -19.91 22.72 6.22
N ASN A 11 -19.48 22.11 7.35
CA ASN A 11 -20.12 21.04 8.13
C ASN A 11 -20.09 19.59 7.59
N GLY A 12 -18.92 19.11 7.17
CA GLY A 12 -18.70 17.67 6.93
C GLY A 12 -17.27 17.36 6.45
N ASN A 13 -16.87 16.09 6.55
CA ASN A 13 -15.58 15.61 6.04
C ASN A 13 -15.37 16.06 4.56
N PRO A 14 -14.14 16.45 4.17
CA PRO A 14 -13.88 16.95 2.82
C PRO A 14 -14.18 15.89 1.76
N SER A 15 -14.82 16.30 0.66
CA SER A 15 -15.01 15.45 -0.51
C SER A 15 -13.69 15.21 -1.24
N SER A 16 -13.60 14.10 -1.98
CA SER A 16 -12.43 13.82 -2.81
C SER A 16 -12.18 14.95 -3.83
N ILE A 17 -10.90 15.29 -4.01
CA ILE A 17 -10.42 16.20 -5.06
C ILE A 17 -9.73 15.45 -6.21
N LEU A 18 -9.67 14.11 -6.13
CA LEU A 18 -9.00 13.27 -7.12
C LEU A 18 -9.84 13.17 -8.40
N THR A 19 -9.14 13.15 -9.52
CA THR A 19 -9.70 12.89 -10.86
C THR A 19 -9.42 11.46 -11.29
N GLU A 20 -10.04 11.02 -12.40
CA GLU A 20 -9.81 9.68 -12.96
C GLU A 20 -8.34 9.49 -13.39
N ASP A 21 -7.68 10.54 -13.89
CA ASP A 21 -6.26 10.51 -14.22
C ASP A 21 -5.38 10.30 -12.98
N ASP A 22 -5.78 10.87 -11.84
CA ASP A 22 -5.08 10.66 -10.57
C ASP A 22 -5.21 9.22 -10.07
N LEU A 23 -6.30 8.50 -10.38
CA LEU A 23 -6.44 7.10 -10.00
C LEU A 23 -5.41 6.20 -10.69
N ALA A 24 -5.12 6.47 -11.97
CA ALA A 24 -4.08 5.74 -12.69
C ALA A 24 -2.71 5.99 -12.06
N LEU A 25 -2.43 7.24 -11.66
CA LEU A 25 -1.20 7.60 -10.96
C LEU A 25 -1.10 6.95 -9.58
N VAL A 26 -2.18 6.95 -8.79
CA VAL A 26 -2.27 6.28 -7.48
C VAL A 26 -2.02 4.78 -7.62
N ARG A 27 -2.62 4.13 -8.64
CA ARG A 27 -2.39 2.71 -8.93
C ARG A 27 -0.90 2.40 -9.13
N GLY A 28 -0.26 3.13 -10.03
CA GLY A 28 1.16 2.94 -10.34
C GLY A 28 2.06 3.29 -9.16
N ARG A 29 1.79 4.41 -8.48
CA ARG A 29 2.62 4.94 -7.40
C ARG A 29 2.62 4.05 -6.16
N TYR A 30 1.48 3.46 -5.81
CA TYR A 30 1.34 2.64 -4.60
C TYR A 30 1.27 1.14 -4.89
N GLY A 31 1.51 0.73 -6.13
CA GLY A 31 1.63 -0.67 -6.51
C GLY A 31 0.36 -1.49 -6.32
N PHE A 32 -0.81 -0.91 -6.64
CA PHE A 32 -2.07 -1.65 -6.57
C PHE A 32 -2.17 -2.68 -7.71
N PRO A 33 -2.38 -3.98 -7.40
CA PRO A 33 -2.54 -5.02 -8.41
C PRO A 33 -3.72 -4.74 -9.35
N ASN A 34 -3.66 -5.22 -10.60
CA ASN A 34 -4.70 -5.00 -11.61
C ASN A 34 -6.05 -5.63 -11.21
N GLU A 35 -6.01 -6.65 -10.36
CA GLU A 35 -7.17 -7.34 -9.79
C GLU A 35 -7.92 -6.45 -8.79
N VAL A 36 -7.26 -5.46 -8.19
CA VAL A 36 -7.87 -4.51 -7.26
C VAL A 36 -8.56 -3.40 -8.04
N GLN A 37 -9.87 -3.25 -7.83
CA GLN A 37 -10.64 -2.15 -8.42
C GLN A 37 -10.45 -0.88 -7.60
N LEU A 38 -10.13 0.22 -8.29
CA LEU A 38 -10.05 1.57 -7.72
C LEU A 38 -11.17 2.40 -8.33
N ARG A 39 -11.87 3.19 -7.50
CA ARG A 39 -12.97 4.04 -7.92
C ARG A 39 -12.94 5.34 -7.12
N LEU A 40 -13.31 6.44 -7.75
CA LEU A 40 -13.59 7.68 -7.04
C LEU A 40 -14.86 7.53 -6.17
N PRO A 41 -14.90 8.14 -4.97
CA PRO A 41 -16.12 8.18 -4.18
C PRO A 41 -17.17 9.06 -4.85
N PHE A 42 -18.44 8.70 -4.71
CA PHE A 42 -19.54 9.57 -5.12
C PHE A 42 -19.62 10.83 -4.25
N ALA A 43 -20.33 11.87 -4.72
CA ALA A 43 -20.44 13.16 -4.01
C ALA A 43 -20.99 13.05 -2.58
N ASN A 44 -21.74 11.99 -2.26
CA ASN A 44 -22.29 11.67 -0.95
C ASN A 44 -21.47 10.65 -0.15
N GLU A 45 -20.50 9.97 -0.76
CA GLU A 45 -19.63 9.02 -0.08
C GLU A 45 -18.47 9.75 0.61
N ARG A 46 -18.11 9.28 1.79
CA ARG A 46 -16.97 9.76 2.57
C ARG A 46 -16.20 8.56 3.11
N ALA A 47 -14.98 8.80 3.62
CA ALA A 47 -14.14 7.74 4.18
C ALA A 47 -14.79 7.01 5.39
N ASP A 48 -15.67 7.69 6.11
CA ASP A 48 -16.47 7.17 7.22
C ASP A 48 -17.78 6.49 6.79
N THR A 49 -18.13 6.57 5.50
CA THR A 49 -19.32 5.89 4.96
C THR A 49 -18.98 4.43 4.66
N MET A 50 -19.76 3.51 5.24
CA MET A 50 -19.67 2.09 4.92
C MET A 50 -20.35 1.85 3.56
N SER A 51 -19.56 1.52 2.53
CA SER A 51 -20.06 1.08 1.23
C SER A 51 -19.90 -0.45 1.13
N GLU A 52 -20.99 -1.17 0.89
CA GLU A 52 -20.97 -2.63 0.85
C GLU A 52 -19.99 -3.14 -0.23
N GLY A 53 -19.01 -3.95 0.20
CA GLY A 53 -17.97 -4.48 -0.69
C GLY A 53 -16.85 -3.51 -1.07
N TRP A 54 -16.86 -2.28 -0.53
CA TRP A 54 -15.85 -1.25 -0.82
C TRP A 54 -15.24 -0.70 0.47
N ILE A 55 -13.98 -0.29 0.39
CA ILE A 55 -13.29 0.44 1.45
C ILE A 55 -12.91 1.81 0.89
N CYS A 56 -13.26 2.88 1.61
CA CYS A 56 -12.85 4.23 1.28
C CYS A 56 -11.70 4.65 2.21
N MET A 57 -10.58 5.12 1.64
CA MET A 57 -9.41 5.60 2.38
C MET A 57 -8.94 6.93 1.83
N TYR A 58 -8.39 7.78 2.70
CA TYR A 58 -7.73 9.01 2.29
C TYR A 58 -6.37 8.69 1.64
N THR A 59 -6.04 9.39 0.57
CA THR A 59 -4.74 9.24 -0.12
C THR A 59 -3.55 9.63 0.75
N ILE A 60 -3.75 10.52 1.72
CA ILE A 60 -2.69 10.97 2.65
C ILE A 60 -2.03 9.80 3.39
N TYR A 61 -2.75 8.71 3.69
CA TYR A 61 -2.15 7.54 4.33
C TYR A 61 -1.07 6.90 3.46
N PHE A 62 -1.30 6.84 2.15
CA PHE A 62 -0.34 6.32 1.19
C PHE A 62 0.82 7.30 0.97
N GLU A 63 0.55 8.61 0.96
CA GLU A 63 1.60 9.64 0.97
C GLU A 63 2.49 9.56 2.22
N CYS A 64 1.93 9.16 3.36
CA CYS A 64 2.66 8.89 4.60
C CYS A 64 3.38 7.52 4.62
N GLY A 65 3.36 6.76 3.52
CA GLY A 65 4.10 5.50 3.39
C GLY A 65 3.29 4.25 3.71
N LEU A 66 1.96 4.31 3.79
CA LEU A 66 1.14 3.10 3.84
C LEU A 66 1.26 2.35 2.51
N GLN A 67 1.90 1.18 2.53
CA GLN A 67 1.89 0.23 1.43
C GLN A 67 0.97 -0.93 1.81
N LEU A 68 -0.16 -1.06 1.12
CA LEU A 68 -1.10 -2.17 1.32
C LEU A 68 -0.63 -3.46 0.65
N SER A 69 0.17 -3.32 -0.39
CA SER A 69 0.80 -4.43 -1.09
C SER A 69 1.90 -5.00 -0.21
N ILE A 70 1.62 -6.13 0.45
CA ILE A 70 2.64 -6.91 1.14
C ILE A 70 3.60 -7.43 0.07
N HIS A 71 4.88 -7.07 0.17
CA HIS A 71 5.90 -7.44 -0.80
C HIS A 71 5.93 -8.95 -1.06
N HIS A 72 6.14 -9.38 -2.32
CA HIS A 72 6.07 -10.80 -2.70
C HIS A 72 7.03 -11.65 -1.87
N LEU A 73 8.24 -11.15 -1.60
CA LEU A 73 9.22 -11.81 -0.75
C LEU A 73 8.68 -12.11 0.66
N ILE A 74 7.91 -11.20 1.26
CA ILE A 74 7.29 -11.41 2.58
C ILE A 74 6.22 -12.50 2.47
N VAL A 75 5.34 -12.41 1.46
CA VAL A 75 4.26 -13.38 1.26
C VAL A 75 4.80 -14.79 1.00
N GLN A 76 5.76 -14.92 0.08
CA GLN A 76 6.39 -16.20 -0.26
C GLN A 76 7.12 -16.79 0.94
N SER A 77 7.83 -15.95 1.71
CA SER A 77 8.51 -16.41 2.93
C SER A 77 7.53 -16.85 4.00
N MET A 78 6.44 -16.12 4.21
CA MET A 78 5.39 -16.52 5.15
C MET A 78 4.75 -17.84 4.73
N HIS A 79 4.50 -18.03 3.43
CA HIS A 79 4.00 -19.29 2.90
C HIS A 79 4.99 -20.44 3.08
N HIS A 80 6.29 -20.20 2.85
CA HIS A 80 7.35 -21.19 3.08
C HIS A 80 7.42 -21.64 4.55
N TYR A 81 7.40 -20.69 5.49
CA TYR A 81 7.47 -21.00 6.92
C TYR A 81 6.12 -21.37 7.55
N GLN A 82 5.01 -21.27 6.81
CA GLN A 82 3.64 -21.43 7.33
C GLN A 82 3.36 -20.53 8.54
N LEU A 83 3.83 -19.28 8.47
CA LEU A 83 3.69 -18.28 9.53
C LEU A 83 2.76 -17.14 9.10
N ALA A 84 2.03 -16.59 10.06
CA ALA A 84 1.35 -15.33 9.86
C ALA A 84 2.32 -14.16 10.08
N ILE A 85 2.18 -13.06 9.32
CA ILE A 85 3.03 -11.86 9.46
C ILE A 85 3.13 -11.34 10.91
N PRO A 86 2.03 -11.29 11.70
CA PRO A 86 2.10 -10.84 13.09
C PRO A 86 2.91 -11.76 14.01
N GLN A 87 3.14 -13.02 13.62
CA GLN A 87 3.97 -13.96 14.37
C GLN A 87 5.46 -13.75 14.10
N LEU A 88 5.81 -12.93 13.10
CA LEU A 88 7.19 -12.64 12.79
C LEU A 88 7.77 -11.66 13.82
N MET A 89 8.89 -12.04 14.45
CA MET A 89 9.59 -11.15 15.37
C MET A 89 10.03 -9.86 14.67
N GLN A 90 9.95 -8.72 15.37
CA GLN A 90 10.34 -7.39 14.87
C GLN A 90 11.71 -7.40 14.14
N ASN A 91 12.68 -8.16 14.67
CA ASN A 91 14.01 -8.28 14.07
C ASN A 91 14.01 -8.94 12.69
N ARG A 92 13.16 -9.94 12.48
CA ARG A 92 13.04 -10.63 11.19
C ARG A 92 12.33 -9.75 10.16
N MET A 93 11.33 -8.96 10.58
CA MET A 93 10.70 -7.96 9.71
C MET A 93 11.71 -6.91 9.22
N ARG A 94 12.66 -6.48 10.06
CA ARG A 94 13.71 -5.54 9.65
C ARG A 94 14.62 -6.11 8.56
N VAL A 95 14.91 -7.41 8.62
CA VAL A 95 15.71 -8.09 7.57
C VAL A 95 14.93 -8.11 6.26
N PHE A 96 13.63 -8.45 6.28
CA PHE A 96 12.78 -8.36 5.08
C PHE A 96 12.75 -6.95 4.49
N MET A 97 12.56 -5.91 5.30
CA MET A 97 12.61 -4.53 4.80
C MET A 97 13.96 -4.17 4.18
N GLY A 98 15.07 -4.68 4.74
CA GLY A 98 16.40 -4.51 4.18
C GLY A 98 16.56 -5.19 2.82
N LEU A 99 16.09 -6.44 2.68
CA LEU A 99 16.11 -7.14 1.39
C LEU A 99 15.27 -6.42 0.35
N ILE A 100 14.07 -5.95 0.70
CA ILE A 100 13.20 -5.21 -0.22
C ILE A 100 13.88 -3.95 -0.75
N VAL A 101 14.59 -3.22 0.11
CA VAL A 101 15.36 -2.04 -0.32
C VAL A 101 16.51 -2.45 -1.24
N ILE A 102 17.23 -3.53 -0.93
CA ILE A 102 18.31 -4.02 -1.79
C ILE A 102 17.77 -4.48 -3.15
N GLU A 103 16.61 -5.14 -3.15
CA GLU A 103 15.92 -5.59 -4.36
C GLU A 103 15.59 -4.42 -5.28
N ASP A 104 15.02 -3.35 -4.72
CA ASP A 104 14.70 -2.09 -5.41
C ASP A 104 15.97 -1.37 -5.91
N GLU A 105 17.00 -1.26 -5.07
CA GLU A 105 18.25 -0.57 -5.42
C GLU A 105 19.09 -1.33 -6.47
N ALA A 106 19.12 -2.66 -6.39
CA ALA A 106 19.90 -3.50 -7.29
C ALA A 106 19.12 -3.90 -8.55
N GLY A 107 17.79 -3.69 -8.59
CA GLY A 107 16.92 -4.08 -9.70
C GLY A 107 16.89 -5.59 -9.93
N VAL A 108 17.08 -6.38 -8.87
CA VAL A 108 16.99 -7.84 -8.89
C VAL A 108 15.63 -8.28 -8.34
N GLU A 109 15.19 -9.50 -8.58
CA GLU A 109 14.02 -10.07 -7.91
C GLU A 109 14.54 -11.11 -6.89
N LEU A 110 14.26 -10.91 -5.60
CA LEU A 110 14.75 -11.79 -4.55
C LEU A 110 13.71 -12.87 -4.25
N SER A 111 14.21 -14.09 -4.06
CA SER A 111 13.41 -15.25 -3.70
C SER A 111 13.59 -15.65 -2.24
N VAL A 112 12.75 -16.58 -1.77
CA VAL A 112 12.88 -17.16 -0.42
C VAL A 112 14.22 -17.88 -0.25
N ASP A 113 14.78 -18.47 -1.30
CA ASP A 113 16.07 -19.17 -1.24
C ASP A 113 17.22 -18.18 -0.97
N ASP A 114 17.17 -16.99 -1.59
CA ASP A 114 18.14 -15.92 -1.33
C ASP A 114 18.05 -15.43 0.12
N PHE A 115 16.83 -15.35 0.66
CA PHE A 115 16.64 -15.06 2.09
C PHE A 115 17.19 -16.17 2.99
N LEU A 116 17.02 -17.44 2.63
CA LEU A 116 17.50 -18.59 3.42
C LEU A 116 19.03 -18.66 3.49
N THR A 117 19.73 -18.32 2.41
CA THR A 117 21.21 -18.30 2.39
C THR A 117 21.83 -17.33 3.40
N LEU A 118 21.10 -16.30 3.84
CA LEU A 118 21.56 -15.40 4.90
C LEU A 118 21.65 -16.06 6.28
N TYR A 119 20.91 -17.15 6.49
CA TYR A 119 20.83 -17.86 7.78
C TYR A 119 21.52 -19.23 7.75
N TYR A 120 21.57 -19.86 6.58
CA TYR A 120 22.18 -21.17 6.36
C TYR A 120 23.20 -21.06 5.22
N PRO A 121 24.50 -20.98 5.53
CA PRO A 121 25.57 -20.97 4.54
C PRO A 121 25.78 -22.33 3.87
#